data_AF-A0A7X7ITR6-F1
#
_entry.id   AF-A0A7X7ITR6-F1
#
_cell.length_a   1.000
_cell.length_b   1.000
_cell.length_c   1.000
_cell.angle_alpha   90.00
_cell.angle_beta   90.00
_cell.angle_gamma   90.00
#
_symmetry.space_group_name_H-M   'P 1'
#
loop_
_entity.id
_entity.type
_entity.pdbx_description
1 polymer ?
#
loop_
_entity_poly.entity_id
_entity_poly.type
_entity_poly.pdbx_seq_one_letter_code
_entity_poly.pdbx_strand_id
1 'polypeptide(L)'
;MQEELQKVIVGQSEVIEQIFAAIFTRGHCLLVGVPGLAKTLMVSTLAQILDIRFKRIQFTPDLMPSDITGTNVLDEDASGRRNFRFVEGPV
;
A
#
# COMPACT_ATOMS: atom_id res chain seq x y z
N MET A 1 -1.84 -21.58 -3.20
CA MET A 1 -1.58 -20.24 -2.60
C MET A 1 -0.63 -20.33 -1.42
N GLN A 2 -0.95 -21.05 -0.34
CA GLN A 2 -0.06 -21.16 0.83
C GLN A 2 1.32 -21.75 0.50
N GLU A 3 1.42 -22.76 -0.38
CA GLU A 3 2.71 -23.35 -0.78
C GLU A 3 3.65 -22.34 -1.47
N GLU A 4 3.13 -21.48 -2.34
CA GLU A 4 3.93 -20.42 -2.99
C GLU A 4 4.41 -19.37 -1.99
N LEU A 5 3.60 -19.04 -0.99
CA LEU A 5 3.98 -18.14 0.11
C LEU A 5 5.09 -18.72 0.98
N GLN A 6 5.02 -20.02 1.28
CA GLN A 6 6.00 -20.69 2.13
C GLN A 6 7.40 -20.78 1.50
N LYS A 7 7.52 -20.60 0.17
CA LYS A 7 8.82 -20.47 -0.50
C LYS A 7 9.57 -19.18 -0.15
N VAL A 8 8.83 -18.13 0.23
CA VAL A 8 9.39 -16.80 0.51
C VAL A 8 9.28 -16.43 1.99
N ILE A 9 8.25 -16.92 2.68
CA ILE A 9 7.91 -16.57 4.06
C ILE A 9 7.84 -17.84 4.90
N VAL A 10 8.81 -17.99 5.81
CA VAL A 10 8.89 -19.15 6.70
C VAL A 10 8.30 -18.82 8.07
N GLY A 11 7.45 -19.70 8.60
CA GLY A 11 7.01 -19.67 10.01
C GLY A 11 5.92 -18.64 10.36
N GLN A 12 5.15 -18.15 9.39
CA GLN A 12 4.12 -17.11 9.60
C GLN A 12 2.71 -17.52 9.12
N SER A 13 2.39 -18.82 9.18
CA SER A 13 1.15 -19.37 8.60
C SER A 13 -0.13 -18.74 9.17
N GLU A 14 -0.20 -18.55 10.48
CA GLU A 14 -1.38 -17.96 11.14
C GLU A 14 -1.61 -16.50 10.73
N VAL A 15 -0.55 -15.71 10.63
CA VAL A 15 -0.62 -14.31 10.17
C VAL A 15 -1.12 -14.24 8.73
N ILE A 16 -0.64 -15.15 7.87
CA ILE A 16 -1.08 -15.24 6.48
C ILE A 16 -2.57 -15.55 6.39
N GLU A 17 -3.08 -16.49 7.20
CA GLU A 17 -4.50 -16.83 7.24
C GLU A 17 -5.36 -15.64 7.69
N GLN A 18 -4.93 -14.88 8.70
CA GLN A 18 -5.63 -13.67 9.13
C GLN A 18 -5.64 -12.57 8.06
N ILE A 19 -4.54 -12.40 7.32
CA ILE A 19 -4.51 -11.44 6.20
C ILE A 19 -5.48 -11.88 5.10
N PHE A 20 -5.54 -13.17 4.75
CA PHE A 20 -6.53 -13.67 3.79
C PHE A 20 -7.96 -13.41 4.25
N ALA A 21 -8.27 -13.68 5.52
CA ALA A 21 -9.58 -13.38 6.09
C ALA A 21 -9.94 -11.89 5.95
N ALA A 22 -9.00 -10.98 6.25
CA ALA A 22 -9.20 -9.55 6.09
C ALA A 22 -9.45 -9.16 4.63
N ILE A 23 -8.66 -9.68 3.67
CA ILE A 23 -8.83 -9.38 2.24
C ILE A 23 -10.20 -9.86 1.73
N PHE A 24 -10.58 -11.11 2.01
CA PHE A 24 -11.83 -11.69 1.49
C PHE A 24 -13.08 -11.09 2.13
N THR A 25 -12.98 -10.57 3.35
CA THR A 25 -14.07 -9.86 4.02
C THR A 25 -14.08 -8.35 3.75
N ARG A 26 -13.14 -7.84 2.95
CA ARG A 26 -12.90 -6.40 2.73
C ARG A 26 -12.65 -5.62 4.03
N GLY A 27 -12.04 -6.28 5.01
CA GLY A 27 -11.60 -5.68 6.26
C GLY A 27 -10.21 -5.04 6.16
N HIS A 28 -9.72 -4.55 7.30
CA HIS A 28 -8.37 -4.00 7.46
C HIS A 28 -7.60 -4.77 8.53
N CYS A 29 -6.30 -4.97 8.33
CA CYS A 29 -5.43 -5.64 9.30
C CYS A 29 -4.28 -4.72 9.72
N LEU A 30 -3.88 -4.81 10.99
CA LEU A 30 -2.71 -4.13 11.53
C LEU A 30 -1.61 -5.16 11.84
N LEU A 31 -0.47 -5.06 11.15
CA LEU A 31 0.67 -5.95 11.36
C LEU A 31 1.69 -5.32 12.32
N VAL A 32 1.70 -5.78 13.57
CA VAL A 32 2.62 -5.30 14.63
C VAL A 32 3.79 -6.25 14.80
N GLY A 33 5.00 -5.71 14.91
CA GLY A 33 6.19 -6.49 15.26
C GLY A 33 7.46 -5.68 15.04
N VAL A 34 8.59 -6.22 15.49
CA VAL A 34 9.89 -5.54 15.34
C VAL A 34 10.29 -5.35 13.86
N PRO A 35 11.13 -4.35 13.54
CA PRO A 35 11.71 -4.20 12.21
C PRO A 35 12.43 -5.48 11.77
N GLY A 36 12.43 -5.76 10.46
CA GLY A 36 13.15 -6.91 9.91
C GLY A 36 12.36 -8.24 9.84
N LEU A 37 11.16 -8.32 10.40
CA LEU A 37 10.30 -9.54 10.31
C LEU A 37 9.54 -9.69 8.99
N ALA A 38 10.13 -9.26 7.88
CA ALA A 38 9.59 -9.43 6.53
C ALA A 38 8.13 -8.95 6.30
N LYS A 39 7.56 -8.08 7.15
CA LYS A 39 6.16 -7.59 7.03
C LYS A 39 5.86 -7.00 5.65
N THR A 40 6.75 -6.15 5.14
CA THR A 40 6.59 -5.56 3.80
C THR A 40 6.66 -6.62 2.71
N LEU A 41 7.63 -7.54 2.80
CA LEU A 41 7.79 -8.65 1.85
C LEU A 41 6.55 -9.56 1.85
N MET A 42 5.96 -9.79 3.02
CA MET A 42 4.75 -10.59 3.16
C MET A 42 3.57 -10.00 2.40
N VAL A 43 3.26 -8.73 2.65
CA VAL A 43 2.11 -8.07 1.99
C VAL A 43 2.36 -7.91 0.48
N SER A 44 3.59 -7.60 0.05
CA SER A 44 3.89 -7.48 -1.38
C SER A 44 3.82 -8.82 -2.11
N THR A 45 4.28 -9.92 -1.48
CA THR A 45 4.23 -11.27 -2.05
C THR A 45 2.78 -11.77 -2.14
N LEU A 46 1.97 -11.52 -1.11
CA LEU A 46 0.54 -11.81 -1.13
C LEU A 46 -0.16 -11.09 -2.28
N ALA A 47 0.13 -9.79 -2.48
CA ALA A 47 -0.47 -9.04 -3.55
C ALA A 47 -0.10 -9.57 -4.95
N GLN A 48 1.15 -10.01 -5.14
CA GLN A 48 1.60 -10.65 -6.38
C GLN A 48 0.89 -11.98 -6.65
N ILE A 49 0.76 -12.84 -5.62
CA ILE A 49 0.09 -14.14 -5.74
C ILE A 49 -1.40 -14.00 -6.02
N LEU A 50 -2.03 -12.96 -5.47
CA LEU A 50 -3.45 -12.66 -5.65
C LEU A 50 -3.74 -11.83 -6.92
N ASP A 51 -2.73 -11.40 -7.66
CA ASP A 51 -2.84 -10.48 -8.79
C ASP A 51 -3.66 -9.20 -8.47
N ILE A 52 -3.36 -8.61 -7.31
CA ILE A 52 -4.01 -7.36 -6.85
C ILE A 52 -3.02 -6.19 -6.83
N ARG A 53 -3.55 -4.98 -6.98
CA ARG A 53 -2.74 -3.76 -6.91
C ARG A 53 -2.16 -3.57 -5.51
N PHE A 54 -0.83 -3.52 -5.43
CA PHE A 54 -0.10 -3.17 -4.21
C PHE A 54 0.37 -1.72 -4.27
N LYS A 55 0.02 -0.94 -3.25
CA LYS A 55 0.53 0.43 -3.05
C LYS A 55 1.09 0.54 -1.64
N ARG A 56 2.28 1.12 -1.49
CA ARG A 56 2.96 1.31 -0.20
C ARG A 56 3.08 2.80 0.09
N ILE A 57 2.54 3.23 1.23
CA ILE A 57 2.66 4.60 1.74
C ILE A 57 3.49 4.54 3.02
N GLN A 58 4.60 5.27 3.05
CA GLN A 58 5.39 5.44 4.26
C GLN A 58 4.85 6.64 5.03
N PHE A 59 4.35 6.41 6.23
CA PHE A 59 3.95 7.49 7.12
C PHE A 59 5.20 8.20 7.63
N THR A 60 5.21 9.53 7.50
CA THR A 60 6.22 10.45 8.04
C THR A 60 5.48 11.56 8.80
N PRO A 61 6.13 12.26 9.75
CA PRO A 61 5.49 13.32 10.52
C PRO A 61 4.90 14.45 9.65
N ASP A 62 5.47 14.67 8.47
CA ASP A 62 5.10 15.74 7.55
C ASP A 62 4.08 15.30 6.48
N LEU A 63 3.71 14.01 6.45
CA LEU A 63 2.78 13.49 5.45
C LEU A 63 1.40 14.13 5.62
N MET A 64 0.94 14.85 4.60
CA MET A 64 -0.39 15.45 4.59
C MET A 64 -1.42 14.49 3.97
N PRO A 65 -2.72 14.58 4.37
CA PRO A 65 -3.77 13.80 3.71
C PRO A 65 -3.83 13.99 2.20
N SER A 66 -3.51 15.20 1.72
CA SER A 66 -3.43 15.54 0.30
C SER A 66 -2.34 14.78 -0.45
N ASP A 67 -1.27 14.36 0.23
CA ASP A 67 -0.22 13.53 -0.38
C ASP A 67 -0.69 12.09 -0.60
N ILE A 68 -1.82 11.69 0.00
CA ILE A 68 -2.44 10.37 -0.13
C ILE A 68 -3.61 10.41 -1.14
N THR A 69 -4.52 11.37 -1.00
CA THR A 69 -5.73 11.46 -1.83
C THR A 69 -5.57 12.33 -3.08
N GLY A 70 -4.54 13.16 -3.14
CA GLY A 70 -4.30 14.12 -4.20
C GLY A 70 -4.65 15.57 -3.83
N THR A 71 -4.19 16.51 -4.66
CA THR A 71 -4.34 17.96 -4.45
C THR A 71 -4.47 18.73 -5.76
N ASN A 72 -5.04 19.94 -5.70
CA ASN A 72 -5.04 20.88 -6.83
C ASN A 72 -3.76 21.72 -6.82
N VAL A 73 -3.01 21.65 -7.91
CA VAL A 73 -1.80 22.44 -8.12
C VAL A 73 -2.09 23.54 -9.13
N LEU A 74 -1.56 24.73 -8.88
CA LEU A 74 -1.60 25.83 -9.84
C LEU A 74 -0.49 25.60 -10.88
N ASP A 75 -0.89 25.42 -12.13
CA ASP A 75 0.00 25.22 -13.26
C ASP A 75 -0.06 26.46 -14.16
N GLU A 76 1.05 26.81 -14.79
CA GLU A 76 1.15 27.98 -15.68
C GLU A 76 1.44 27.49 -17.09
N ASP A 77 0.52 27.77 -18.02
CA ASP A 77 0.71 27.35 -19.41
C ASP A 77 1.77 28.18 -20.13
N ALA A 78 2.19 27.72 -21.31
CA ALA A 78 3.21 28.40 -22.12
C ALA A 78 2.84 29.85 -22.53
N SER A 79 1.57 30.26 -22.33
CA SER A 79 1.07 31.62 -22.56
C SER A 79 0.96 32.47 -21.30
N GLY A 80 1.40 31.97 -20.14
CA GLY A 80 1.37 32.66 -18.85
C GLY A 80 0.01 32.65 -18.16
N ARG A 81 -0.93 31.81 -18.59
CA ARG A 81 -2.23 31.67 -17.91
C ARG A 81 -2.13 30.62 -16.82
N ARG A 82 -2.61 31.00 -15.63
CA ARG A 82 -2.68 30.14 -14.45
C ARG A 82 -3.94 29.30 -14.47
N ASN A 83 -3.80 27.99 -14.46
CA ASN A 83 -4.92 27.03 -14.39
C ASN A 83 -4.72 26.09 -13.20
N PHE A 84 -5.82 25.65 -12.58
CA PHE A 84 -5.75 24.60 -11.57
C PHE A 84 -5.78 23.23 -12.24
N ARG A 85 -4.82 22.37 -11.87
CA ARG A 85 -4.75 20.97 -12.29
C ARG A 85 -4.76 20.07 -11.06
N PHE A 86 -5.63 19.06 -11.07
CA PHE A 86 -5.61 18.03 -10.03
C PHE A 86 -4.47 17.05 -10.25
N VAL A 87 -3.72 16.77 -9.19
CA VAL A 87 -2.66 15.77 -9.12
C VAL A 87 -3.13 14.66 -8.18
N GLU A 88 -3.36 13.47 -8.73
CA GLU A 88 -3.86 12.30 -7.99
C GLU A 88 -2.79 11.76 -7.04
N GLY A 89 -3.21 11.42 -5.82
CA GLY A 89 -2.36 10.77 -4.84
C GLY A 89 -2.23 9.26 -5.08
N PRO A 90 -1.47 8.55 -4.25
CA PRO A 90 -1.39 7.11 -4.32
C PRO A 90 -2.71 6.40 -3.99
N VAL A 91 -3.76 7.03 -3.46
CA VAL A 91 -5.07 6.39 -3.22
C VAL A 91 -6.19 7.11 -3.93
#